data_AF-A0A031FKY0-F1
#
_entry.id   AF-A0A031FKY0-F1
#
_cell.length_a   1.000
_cell.length_b   1.000
_cell.length_c   1.000
_cell.angle_alpha   90.00
_cell.angle_beta   90.00
_cell.angle_gamma   90.00
#
_symmetry.space_group_name_H-M   'P 1'
#
loop_
_entity.id
_entity.type
_entity.pdbx_description
1 polymer ?
#
loop_
_entity_poly.entity_id
_entity_poly.type
_entity_poly.pdbx_seq_one_letter_code
_entity_poly.pdbx_strand_id
1 'polypeptide(L)'
;MRIIGSLFLALAATIVGLLGVLMIGLAGVHWDGGLVVAQLSDSNDTERALGIAMGVGGLLGWVGLSCAAAYAGLGGQRPSRASCIAVWTILGLGVAIIASATTFVLFFSIRH
;
A
#
# COMPACT_ATOMS: atom_id res chain seq x y z
N MET A 1 -17.99 6.55 -17.42
CA MET A 1 -18.05 5.41 -16.48
C MET A 1 -16.67 4.79 -16.18
N ARG A 2 -15.79 4.53 -17.16
CA ARG A 2 -14.45 3.94 -16.91
C ARG A 2 -13.53 4.73 -15.97
N ILE A 3 -13.48 6.06 -16.11
CA ILE A 3 -12.65 6.93 -15.24
C ILE A 3 -13.12 6.86 -13.78
N ILE A 4 -14.43 6.83 -13.55
CA ILE A 4 -15.01 6.70 -12.21
C ILE A 4 -14.65 5.33 -11.61
N GLY A 5 -14.73 4.25 -12.40
CA GLY A 5 -14.31 2.92 -11.96
C GLY A 5 -12.81 2.84 -11.61
N SER A 6 -11.96 3.45 -12.43
CA SER A 6 -10.51 3.56 -12.16
C SER A 6 -10.23 4.37 -10.89
N LEU A 7 -10.96 5.46 -10.66
CA LEU A 7 -10.86 6.27 -9.44
C LEU A 7 -11.22 5.46 -8.19
N PHE A 8 -12.35 4.74 -8.21
CA PHE A 8 -12.76 3.90 -7.09
C PHE A 8 -11.77 2.75 -6.84
N LEU A 9 -11.26 2.12 -7.89
CA LEU A 9 -10.23 1.09 -7.73
C LEU A 9 -8.93 1.66 -7.14
N ALA A 10 -8.48 2.82 -7.60
CA ALA A 10 -7.28 3.46 -7.08
C ALA A 10 -7.45 3.83 -5.60
N LEU A 11 -8.63 4.32 -5.21
CA LEU A 11 -8.96 4.68 -3.83
C LEU A 11 -9.06 3.44 -2.92
N ALA A 12 -9.67 2.36 -3.42
CA ALA A 12 -9.66 1.07 -2.74
C ALA A 12 -8.24 0.52 -2.60
N ALA A 13 -7.40 0.66 -3.63
CA ALA A 13 -6.00 0.26 -3.59
C ALA A 13 -5.27 0.98 -2.46
N THR A 14 -5.37 2.31 -2.37
CA THR A 14 -4.69 3.08 -1.32
C THR A 14 -5.16 2.69 0.08
N ILE A 15 -6.46 2.45 0.27
CA ILE A 15 -6.97 1.97 1.56
C ILE A 15 -6.36 0.62 1.94
N VAL A 16 -6.36 -0.34 1.00
CA VAL A 16 -5.79 -1.68 1.23
C VAL A 16 -4.28 -1.61 1.49
N GLY A 17 -3.56 -0.75 0.76
CA GLY A 17 -2.14 -0.51 0.98
C GLY A 17 -1.85 0.10 2.35
N LEU A 18 -2.63 1.10 2.78
CA LEU A 18 -2.48 1.73 4.10
C LEU A 18 -2.78 0.75 5.24
N LEU A 19 -3.78 -0.11 5.09
CA LEU A 19 -4.05 -1.19 6.04
C LEU A 19 -2.89 -2.18 6.10
N GLY A 20 -2.29 -2.51 4.96
CA GLY A 20 -1.09 -3.34 4.91
C GLY A 20 0.08 -2.71 5.68
N VAL A 21 0.37 -1.43 5.42
CA VAL A 21 1.41 -0.67 6.13
C VAL A 21 1.15 -0.59 7.63
N LEU A 22 -0.09 -0.37 8.04
CA LEU A 22 -0.49 -0.37 9.45
C LEU A 22 -0.21 -1.71 10.11
N MET A 23 -0.58 -2.83 9.47
CA MET A 23 -0.33 -4.17 10.00
C MET A 23 1.16 -4.50 10.13
N ILE A 24 1.99 -4.02 9.20
CA ILE A 24 3.46 -4.12 9.30
C ILE A 24 3.98 -3.37 10.53
N GLY A 25 3.46 -2.16 10.79
CA GLY A 25 3.81 -1.37 11.97
C GLY A 25 3.38 -2.04 13.27
N LEU A 26 2.15 -2.55 13.32
CA LEU A 26 1.61 -3.28 14.49
C LEU A 26 2.37 -4.58 14.78
N ALA A 27 2.87 -5.26 13.74
CA ALA A 27 3.72 -6.43 13.92
C ALA A 27 5.10 -6.09 14.54
N GLY A 28 5.46 -4.81 14.60
CA GLY A 28 6.72 -4.34 15.14
C GLY A 28 7.88 -4.45 14.15
N VAL A 29 7.58 -4.38 12.85
CA VAL A 29 8.60 -4.34 11.80
C VAL A 29 9.16 -2.92 11.69
N HIS A 30 10.48 -2.78 11.78
CA HIS A 30 11.19 -1.52 11.63
C HIS A 30 12.51 -1.70 10.88
N TRP A 31 13.13 -0.56 10.57
CA TRP A 31 14.42 -0.50 9.92
C TRP A 31 15.51 -0.06 10.90
N ASP A 32 16.46 -0.96 11.19
CA ASP A 32 17.66 -0.68 12.00
C ASP A 32 18.90 -1.29 11.34
N GLY A 33 19.40 -0.63 10.28
CA GLY A 33 20.47 -1.18 9.43
C GLY A 33 20.05 -2.38 8.55
N GLY A 34 18.81 -2.83 8.70
CA GLY A 34 18.15 -3.90 7.97
C GLY A 34 16.70 -4.04 8.45
N LEU A 35 15.92 -4.95 7.85
CA LEU A 35 14.55 -5.21 8.27
C LEU A 35 14.56 -6.05 9.56
N VAL A 36 14.12 -5.46 10.67
CA VAL A 36 14.11 -6.10 11.99
C VAL A 36 12.70 -6.13 12.55
N VAL A 37 12.36 -7.24 13.19
CA VAL A 37 11.11 -7.38 13.95
C VAL A 37 11.47 -7.22 15.42
N ALA A 38 10.94 -6.18 16.10
CA ALA A 38 11.19 -5.96 17.54
C ALA A 38 10.84 -7.24 18.34
N GLN A 39 11.29 -7.48 19.57
CA GLN A 39 10.72 -8.55 20.40
C GLN A 39 9.79 -7.92 21.44
N LEU A 40 8.48 -7.95 21.19
CA LEU A 40 7.50 -7.51 22.19
C LEU A 40 7.24 -8.66 23.16
N SER A 41 7.49 -8.41 24.44
CA SER A 41 7.41 -9.42 25.52
C SER A 41 6.03 -10.07 25.70
N ASP A 42 4.96 -9.46 25.17
CA ASP A 42 3.58 -9.92 25.31
C ASP A 42 2.98 -10.53 24.03
N SER A 43 3.69 -10.50 22.90
CA SER A 43 3.13 -10.93 21.61
C SER A 43 3.58 -12.35 21.24
N ASN A 44 2.62 -13.24 21.05
CA ASN A 44 2.86 -14.61 20.62
C ASN A 44 3.38 -14.64 19.16
N ASP A 45 4.42 -15.43 18.86
CA ASP A 45 5.08 -15.42 17.55
C ASP A 45 4.11 -15.60 16.36
N THR A 46 3.03 -16.35 16.55
CA THR A 46 1.96 -16.56 15.56
C THR A 46 1.19 -15.29 15.22
N GLU A 47 0.89 -14.42 16.19
CA GLU A 47 0.17 -13.16 15.96
C GLU A 47 0.99 -12.20 15.11
N ARG A 48 2.31 -12.23 15.30
CA ARG A 48 3.27 -11.39 14.58
C ARG A 48 3.43 -11.88 13.15
N ALA A 49 3.58 -13.19 12.97
CA ALA A 49 3.59 -13.79 11.65
C ALA A 49 2.30 -13.47 10.86
N LEU A 50 1.14 -13.50 11.54
CA LEU A 50 -0.13 -13.08 10.94
C LEU A 50 -0.16 -11.60 10.59
N GLY A 51 0.31 -10.71 11.48
CA GLY A 51 0.41 -9.28 11.21
C GLY A 51 1.31 -8.96 10.01
N ILE A 52 2.47 -9.62 9.91
CA ILE A 52 3.37 -9.50 8.75
C ILE A 52 2.69 -10.04 7.49
N ALA A 53 2.06 -11.22 7.55
CA ALA A 53 1.39 -11.81 6.40
C ALA A 53 0.22 -10.95 5.90
N MET A 54 -0.59 -10.40 6.80
CA MET A 54 -1.66 -9.45 6.47
C MET A 54 -1.09 -8.15 5.90
N GLY A 55 0.03 -7.67 6.44
CA GLY A 55 0.75 -6.50 5.97
C GLY A 55 1.25 -6.64 4.53
N VAL A 56 1.99 -7.73 4.28
CA VAL A 56 2.49 -8.09 2.94
C VAL A 56 1.32 -8.36 1.98
N GLY A 57 0.29 -9.08 2.44
CA GLY A 57 -0.92 -9.33 1.66
C GLY A 57 -1.64 -8.05 1.26
N GLY A 58 -1.74 -7.06 2.15
CA GLY A 58 -2.29 -5.74 1.87
C GLY A 58 -1.46 -4.97 0.85
N LEU A 59 -0.13 -5.00 0.94
CA LEU A 59 0.74 -4.38 -0.07
C LEU A 59 0.62 -5.05 -1.45
N LEU A 60 0.57 -6.38 -1.51
CA LEU A 60 0.32 -7.11 -2.75
C LEU A 60 -1.06 -6.80 -3.33
N GLY A 61 -2.08 -6.71 -2.48
CA GLY A 61 -3.42 -6.27 -2.85
C GLY A 61 -3.42 -4.86 -3.45
N TRP A 62 -2.69 -3.92 -2.84
CA TRP A 62 -2.51 -2.57 -3.38
C TRP A 62 -1.86 -2.57 -4.76
N VAL A 63 -0.81 -3.38 -4.99
CA VAL A 63 -0.18 -3.50 -6.31
C VAL A 63 -1.19 -4.03 -7.34
N GLY A 64 -1.91 -5.11 -7.01
CA GLY A 64 -2.89 -5.72 -7.90
C GLY A 64 -4.03 -4.76 -8.26
N LEU A 65 -4.60 -4.07 -7.26
CA LEU A 65 -5.66 -3.08 -7.45
C LEU A 65 -5.17 -1.86 -8.23
N SER A 66 -3.93 -1.41 -8.01
CA SER A 66 -3.31 -0.31 -8.77
C SER A 66 -3.12 -0.67 -10.23
N CYS A 67 -2.66 -1.89 -10.52
CA CYS A 67 -2.60 -2.40 -11.89
C CYS A 67 -3.99 -2.47 -12.53
N ALA A 68 -4.98 -3.02 -11.82
CA ALA A 68 -6.35 -3.08 -12.32
C ALA A 68 -6.95 -1.67 -12.56
N ALA A 69 -6.64 -0.69 -11.71
CA ALA A 69 -7.03 0.71 -11.89
C ALA A 69 -6.40 1.30 -13.16
N ALA A 70 -5.12 1.02 -13.42
CA ALA A 70 -4.41 1.42 -14.63
C ALA A 70 -5.03 0.79 -15.87
N TYR A 71 -5.28 -0.53 -15.86
CA TYR A 71 -5.94 -1.23 -16.96
C TYR A 71 -7.36 -0.73 -17.21
N ALA A 72 -8.15 -0.47 -16.16
CA ALA A 72 -9.50 0.06 -16.31
C ALA A 72 -9.54 1.50 -16.83
N GLY A 73 -8.54 2.32 -16.45
CA GLY A 73 -8.42 3.73 -16.85
C GLY A 73 -7.82 3.93 -18.24
N LEU A 74 -6.89 3.05 -18.67
CA LEU A 74 -6.16 3.15 -19.93
C LEU A 74 -6.69 2.19 -21.01
N GLY A 75 -7.43 1.14 -20.63
CA GLY A 75 -7.99 0.15 -21.55
C GLY A 75 -9.13 0.75 -22.37
N GLY A 76 -8.83 1.25 -23.56
CA GLY A 76 -9.79 1.81 -24.51
C GLY A 76 -9.14 2.11 -25.86
N GLN A 77 -9.95 2.23 -26.92
CA GLN A 77 -9.44 2.22 -28.30
C GLN A 77 -8.56 3.43 -28.65
N ARG A 78 -8.65 4.54 -27.90
CA ARG A 78 -7.70 5.68 -27.87
C ARG A 78 -7.84 6.45 -26.54
N PRO A 79 -7.00 6.21 -25.51
CA PRO A 79 -7.02 7.03 -24.31
C PRO A 79 -6.56 8.45 -24.66
N SER A 80 -7.34 9.47 -24.29
CA SER A 80 -6.90 10.86 -24.45
C SER A 80 -5.70 11.13 -23.54
N ARG A 81 -4.78 12.02 -23.98
CA ARG A 81 -3.60 12.39 -23.16
C ARG A 81 -4.00 12.86 -21.76
N ALA A 82 -5.10 13.61 -21.65
CA ALA A 82 -5.64 14.07 -20.37
C ALA A 82 -6.07 12.91 -19.45
N SER A 83 -6.75 11.88 -19.98
CA SER A 83 -7.14 10.70 -19.20
C SER A 83 -5.92 9.88 -18.75
N CYS A 84 -4.91 9.79 -19.60
CA CYS A 84 -3.65 9.11 -19.26
C CYS A 84 -2.94 9.85 -18.11
N ILE A 85 -2.78 11.16 -18.21
CA ILE A 85 -2.17 11.99 -17.16
C ILE A 85 -2.96 11.84 -15.85
N ALA A 86 -4.29 11.93 -15.87
CA ALA A 86 -5.10 11.80 -14.66
C ALA A 86 -4.89 10.46 -13.94
N VAL A 87 -4.92 9.34 -14.69
CA VAL A 87 -4.71 7.99 -14.12
C VAL A 87 -3.31 7.85 -13.53
N TRP A 88 -2.28 8.30 -14.24
CA TRP A 88 -0.90 8.24 -13.76
C TRP A 88 -0.66 9.15 -12.55
N THR A 89 -1.26 10.35 -12.52
CA THR A 89 -1.16 11.25 -11.36
C THR A 89 -1.81 10.62 -10.13
N ILE A 90 -2.98 9.99 -10.26
CA ILE A 90 -3.66 9.30 -9.15
C ILE A 90 -2.81 8.13 -8.64
N LEU A 91 -2.28 7.30 -9.55
CA LEU A 91 -1.42 6.18 -9.19
C LEU A 91 -0.13 6.65 -8.52
N GLY A 92 0.51 7.68 -9.08
CA GLY A 92 1.72 8.29 -8.52
C GLY A 92 1.48 8.86 -7.12
N LEU A 93 0.34 9.53 -6.91
CA LEU A 93 -0.05 10.00 -5.58
C LEU A 93 -0.25 8.83 -4.61
N GLY A 94 -0.88 7.74 -5.05
CA GLY A 94 -1.04 6.53 -4.25
C GLY A 94 0.31 5.92 -3.83
N VAL A 95 1.26 5.81 -4.77
CA VAL A 95 2.63 5.36 -4.49
C VAL A 95 3.30 6.28 -3.47
N ALA A 96 3.20 7.61 -3.64
CA ALA A 96 3.80 8.57 -2.71
C ALA A 96 3.21 8.45 -1.29
N ILE A 97 1.91 8.24 -1.17
CA ILE A 97 1.23 8.03 0.12
C ILE A 97 1.71 6.73 0.77
N ILE A 98 1.70 5.61 0.04
CA ILE A 98 2.12 4.31 0.61
C ILE A 98 3.61 4.32 0.95
N ALA A 99 4.46 4.89 0.11
CA ALA A 99 5.90 4.99 0.36
C ALA A 99 6.20 5.86 1.59
N SER A 100 5.53 7.01 1.73
CA SER A 100 5.71 7.88 2.89
C SER A 100 5.18 7.25 4.18
N ALA A 101 4.01 6.60 4.13
CA ALA A 101 3.48 5.84 5.27
C ALA A 101 4.40 4.67 5.67
N THR A 102 4.93 3.92 4.70
CA THR A 102 5.86 2.80 4.96
C THR A 102 7.15 3.31 5.58
N THR A 103 7.71 4.41 5.05
CA THR A 103 8.90 5.05 5.61
C THR A 103 8.63 5.53 7.04
N PHE A 104 7.49 6.17 7.27
CA PHE A 104 7.10 6.60 8.61
C PHE A 104 7.03 5.42 9.59
N VAL A 105 6.35 4.34 9.21
CA VAL A 105 6.21 3.15 10.04
C VAL A 105 7.57 2.53 10.36
N LEU A 106 8.40 2.32 9.33
CA LEU A 106 9.69 1.64 9.49
C LEU A 106 10.70 2.43 10.31
N PHE A 107 10.66 3.76 10.28
CA PHE A 107 11.68 4.59 10.94
C PHE A 107 11.21 5.22 12.26
N PHE A 108 9.92 5.45 12.44
CA PHE A 108 9.40 6.24 13.56
C PHE A 108 8.47 5.46 14.50
N SER A 109 7.85 4.35 14.05
CA SER A 109 6.78 3.70 14.84
C SER A 109 7.26 2.95 16.09
N ILE A 110 8.55 2.60 16.21
CA ILE A 110 9.07 1.73 17.30
C ILE A 110 9.97 2.49 18.27
N ARG A 111 10.16 3.81 18.07
CA ARG A 111 10.96 4.65 18.99
C ARG A 111 10.16 5.21 20.17
N HIS A 112 8.93 4.78 20.38
CA HIS A 112 8.07 5.14 21.51
C HIS A 112 7.73 3.91 22.33
#